data_AF-A0A1B6HDZ1-F1
#
_entry.id   AF-A0A1B6HDZ1-F1
#
_cell.length_a   1.000
_cell.length_b   1.000
_cell.length_c   1.000
_cell.angle_alpha   90.00
_cell.angle_beta   90.00
_cell.angle_gamma   90.00
#
_symmetry.space_group_name_H-M   'P 1'
#
loop_
_entity.id
_entity.type
_entity.pdbx_description
1 polymer ?
#
loop_
_entity_poly.entity_id
_entity_poly.type
_entity_poly.pdbx_seq_one_letter_code
_entity_poly.pdbx_strand_id
1 'polypeptide(L)'
;PAVPEDLSALVDKANNVRKHLSMFKKDNGAKYRLILINSRVHRLVRYFMKKNSCAPAVPEDLSALVDKANNVRKHLSMFKKDNGAKYRLILINSRVHRLVRY
;
A
#
# COMPACT_ATOMS: atom_id res chain seq x y z
N PRO A 1 -14.81 18.55 6.11
CA PRO A 1 -13.46 18.50 6.72
C PRO A 1 -12.38 18.82 5.69
N ALA A 2 -11.81 20.03 5.74
CA ALA A 2 -10.73 20.44 4.85
C ALA A 2 -9.54 19.50 5.05
N VAL A 3 -9.05 18.94 3.96
CA VAL A 3 -7.76 18.25 3.97
C VAL A 3 -6.72 19.28 4.43
N PRO A 4 -5.90 18.98 5.46
CA PRO A 4 -4.86 19.89 5.90
C PRO A 4 -3.97 20.27 4.71
N GLU A 5 -3.74 21.57 4.52
CA GLU A 5 -3.03 22.12 3.36
C GLU A 5 -1.65 21.47 3.15
N ASP A 6 -0.99 21.08 4.25
CA ASP A 6 0.25 20.31 4.27
C ASP A 6 0.17 18.95 3.57
N LEU A 7 -0.97 18.26 3.66
CA LEU A 7 -1.14 16.95 3.02
C LEU A 7 -1.31 17.11 1.50
N SER A 8 -2.10 18.08 1.05
CA SER A 8 -2.25 18.40 -0.37
C SER A 8 -0.91 18.77 -1.01
N ALA A 9 -0.11 19.62 -0.34
CA ALA A 9 1.20 20.01 -0.83
C ALA A 9 2.16 18.82 -0.99
N LEU A 10 2.14 17.86 -0.05
CA LEU A 10 2.94 16.63 -0.15
C LEU A 10 2.47 15.71 -1.29
N VAL A 11 1.16 15.60 -1.50
CA VAL A 11 0.58 14.82 -2.59
C VAL A 11 0.95 15.42 -3.94
N ASP A 12 0.86 16.74 -4.08
CA ASP A 12 1.25 17.44 -5.32
C ASP A 12 2.74 17.27 -5.61
N LYS A 13 3.58 17.35 -4.58
CA LYS A 13 5.01 17.06 -4.70
C LYS A 13 5.27 15.62 -5.14
N ALA A 14 4.53 14.65 -4.59
CA ALA A 14 4.63 13.24 -5.01
C ALA A 14 4.22 13.07 -6.48
N ASN A 15 3.14 13.71 -6.92
CA ASN A 15 2.65 13.67 -8.29
C ASN A 15 3.66 14.26 -9.28
N ASN A 16 4.32 15.37 -8.93
CA ASN A 16 5.38 15.95 -9.74
C ASN A 16 6.59 15.01 -9.87
N VAL A 17 7.00 14.37 -8.78
CA VAL A 17 8.09 13.36 -8.81
C VAL A 17 7.68 12.14 -9.64
N ARG A 18 6.41 11.70 -9.61
CA ARG A 18 5.92 10.61 -10.46
C ARG A 18 5.95 10.97 -11.95
N LYS A 19 5.56 12.19 -12.32
CA LYS A 19 5.67 12.70 -13.69
C LYS A 19 7.12 12.77 -14.16
N HIS A 20 8.04 13.20 -13.30
CA HIS A 20 9.48 13.14 -13.59
C HIS A 20 9.96 11.70 -13.85
N LEU A 21 9.59 10.78 -12.95
CA LEU A 21 9.98 9.37 -13.06
C LEU A 21 9.35 8.64 -14.26
N SER A 22 8.24 9.11 -14.82
CA SER A 22 7.69 8.53 -16.05
C SER A 22 8.58 8.78 -17.26
N MET A 23 9.28 9.91 -17.29
CA MET A 23 10.28 10.25 -18.31
C MET A 23 11.66 9.67 -17.95
N PHE A 24 12.04 9.73 -16.68
CA PHE A 24 13.37 9.35 -16.18
C PHE A 24 13.34 8.10 -15.28
N LYS A 25 12.99 6.94 -15.86
CA LYS A 25 12.77 5.67 -15.12
C LYS A 25 13.98 5.16 -14.34
N LYS A 26 15.20 5.58 -14.68
CA LYS A 26 16.46 5.15 -14.02
C LYS A 26 16.95 6.10 -12.92
N ASP A 27 16.28 7.24 -12.69
CA ASP A 27 16.67 8.19 -11.64
C ASP A 27 16.38 7.62 -10.24
N ASN A 28 17.42 7.08 -9.61
CA ASN A 28 17.33 6.47 -8.28
C ASN A 28 17.15 7.51 -7.17
N GLY A 29 17.67 8.73 -7.34
CA GLY A 29 17.50 9.82 -6.38
C GLY A 29 16.05 10.31 -6.32
N ALA A 30 15.38 10.41 -7.47
CA ALA A 30 13.95 10.72 -7.53
C ALA A 30 13.08 9.58 -6.95
N LYS A 31 13.43 8.30 -7.18
CA LYS A 31 12.73 7.16 -6.56
C LYS A 31 12.82 7.21 -5.03
N TYR A 32 14.01 7.44 -4.50
CA TYR A 32 14.20 7.54 -3.05
C TYR A 32 13.40 8.70 -2.46
N ARG A 33 13.44 9.88 -3.11
CA ARG A 33 12.61 11.03 -2.71
C ARG A 33 11.11 10.71 -2.73
N LEU A 34 10.62 10.01 -3.74
CA LEU A 34 9.21 9.59 -3.81
C LEU A 34 8.84 8.66 -2.64
N ILE A 35 9.71 7.71 -2.28
CA ILE A 35 9.48 6.80 -1.14
C ILE A 35 9.36 7.59 0.17
N LEU A 36 10.23 8.57 0.40
CA LEU A 36 10.19 9.42 1.60
C LEU A 36 8.90 10.26 1.66
N ILE A 37 8.49 10.85 0.53
CA ILE A 37 7.25 11.63 0.46
C ILE A 37 6.03 10.74 0.76
N ASN A 38 5.92 9.58 0.10
CA ASN A 38 4.82 8.64 0.35
C ASN A 38 4.77 8.18 1.80
N SER A 39 5.92 7.92 2.42
CA SER A 39 5.99 7.55 3.84
C SER A 39 5.42 8.63 4.76
N ARG A 40 5.69 9.91 4.46
CA ARG A 40 5.14 11.05 5.22
C ARG A 40 3.63 11.18 5.01
N VAL A 41 3.16 11.04 3.77
CA VAL A 41 1.73 11.06 3.42
C VAL A 41 0.98 9.99 4.20
N HIS A 42 1.43 8.72 4.16
CA HIS A 42 0.79 7.62 4.90
C HIS A 42 0.73 7.88 6.41
N ARG A 43 1.81 8.43 7.00
CA ARG A 43 1.82 8.74 8.44
C ARG A 43 0.77 9.80 8.80
N LEU A 44 0.68 10.87 8.01
CA LEU A 44 -0.28 11.95 8.25
C LEU A 44 -1.72 11.47 8.05
N VAL A 45 -1.99 10.75 6.96
CA VAL A 45 -3.30 10.15 6.70
C VAL A 45 -3.75 9.30 7.88
N ARG A 46 -2.91 8.37 8.37
CA ARG A 46 -3.24 7.54 9.54
C ARG A 46 -3.51 8.36 10.80
N TYR A 47 -2.72 9.41 11.05
CA TYR A 47 -2.93 10.31 12.20
C TYR A 47 -4.29 11.01 12.13
N PHE A 48 -4.65 11.60 10.98
CA PHE A 48 -5.92 12.29 10.81
C PHE A 48 -7.11 11.32 10.84
N MET A 49 -6.99 10.13 10.25
CA MET A 49 -8.03 9.10 10.31
C MET A 49 -8.31 8.65 11.76
N LYS A 50 -7.26 8.46 12.57
CA LYS A 50 -7.39 8.12 13.99
C LYS A 50 -8.04 9.25 14.78
N LYS A 51 -7.65 10.51 14.53
CA LYS A 51 -8.21 11.69 15.21
C LYS A 51 -9.67 11.93 14.86
N ASN A 52 -10.04 11.69 13.60
CA ASN A 52 -11.40 11.92 13.10
C ASN A 52 -12.32 10.70 13.27
N SER A 53 -11.89 9.66 14.00
CA SER A 53 -12.63 8.38 14.17
C SER A 53 -13.08 7.73 12.85
N CYS A 54 -12.39 8.05 11.75
CA CYS A 54 -12.64 7.53 10.40
C CYS A 54 -11.61 6.45 10.03
N ALA A 55 -10.92 5.90 11.03
CA ALA A 55 -10.03 4.77 10.83
C ALA A 55 -10.84 3.52 10.48
N PRO A 56 -10.47 2.75 9.45
CA PRO A 56 -11.14 1.49 9.15
C PRO A 56 -11.03 0.54 10.34
N ALA A 57 -12.09 -0.23 10.59
CA ALA A 57 -12.13 -1.24 11.67
C ALA A 57 -11.03 -2.30 11.52
N VAL A 58 -10.58 -2.53 10.27
CA VAL A 58 -9.47 -3.42 9.94
C VAL A 58 -8.26 -2.56 9.54
N PRO A 59 -7.06 -2.82 10.08
CA PRO A 59 -5.85 -2.11 9.66
C PRO A 59 -5.63 -2.22 8.15
N GLU A 60 -5.25 -1.11 7.52
CA GLU A 60 -5.02 -1.01 6.06
C GLU A 60 -3.97 -2.03 5.55
N ASP A 61 -2.97 -2.33 6.37
CA ASP A 61 -1.96 -3.35 6.06
C ASP A 61 -2.57 -4.77 5.98
N LEU A 62 -3.59 -5.04 6.80
CA LEU A 62 -4.29 -6.32 6.82
C LEU A 62 -5.25 -6.42 5.63
N SER A 63 -5.98 -5.36 5.30
CA SER A 63 -6.85 -5.34 4.12
C SER A 63 -6.07 -5.53 2.83
N ALA A 64 -4.91 -4.87 2.68
CA ALA A 64 -4.04 -5.04 1.52
C ALA A 64 -3.53 -6.49 1.34
N LEU A 65 -3.25 -7.19 2.44
CA LEU A 65 -2.86 -8.61 2.40
C LEU A 65 -4.04 -9.52 2.03
N VAL A 66 -5.23 -9.23 2.54
CA VAL A 66 -6.45 -9.97 2.20
C VAL A 66 -6.79 -9.80 0.71
N ASP A 67 -6.71 -8.58 0.17
CA ASP A 67 -6.95 -8.32 -1.25
C ASP A 67 -5.94 -9.05 -2.15
N LYS A 68 -4.66 -9.07 -1.75
CA LYS A 68 -3.64 -9.84 -2.45
C LYS A 68 -3.92 -11.34 -2.41
N ALA A 69 -4.35 -11.88 -1.26
CA ALA A 69 -4.76 -13.28 -1.16
C ALA A 69 -5.95 -13.60 -2.07
N ASN A 70 -6.95 -12.73 -2.13
CA ASN A 70 -8.12 -12.88 -2.99
C ASN A 70 -7.75 -12.88 -4.47
N ASN A 71 -6.83 -12.00 -4.90
CA ASN A 71 -6.33 -12.00 -6.28
C ASN A 71 -5.57 -13.30 -6.62
N VAL A 72 -4.75 -13.81 -5.70
CA VAL A 72 -4.05 -15.09 -5.91
C VAL A 72 -5.03 -16.27 -5.96
N ARG A 73 -6.09 -16.27 -5.15
CA ARG A 73 -7.15 -17.28 -5.21
C ARG A 73 -7.89 -17.26 -6.55
N LYS A 74 -8.22 -16.07 -7.06
CA LYS A 74 -8.82 -15.91 -8.41
C LYS A 74 -7.90 -16.42 -9.51
N HIS A 75 -6.59 -16.15 -9.43
CA HIS A 75 -5.62 -16.71 -10.37
C HIS A 75 -5.58 -18.25 -10.34
N LEU A 76 -5.57 -18.83 -9.14
CA LEU A 76 -5.52 -20.29 -8.95
C LEU A 76 -6.82 -21.01 -9.36
N SER A 77 -7.96 -20.31 -9.43
CA SER A 77 -9.20 -20.92 -9.94
C SER A 77 -9.10 -21.22 -11.44
N MET A 78 -8.40 -20.37 -12.20
CA MET A 78 -8.09 -20.55 -13.62
C MET A 78 -6.86 -21.46 -13.82
N PHE A 79 -5.79 -21.25 -13.04
CA PHE A 79 -4.51 -21.95 -13.19
C PHE A 79 -4.22 -22.90 -12.03
N LYS A 80 -5.00 -23.99 -11.93
CA LYS A 80 -4.95 -24.95 -10.80
C LYS A 80 -3.60 -25.66 -10.59
N LYS A 81 -2.74 -25.71 -11.62
CA LYS A 81 -1.41 -26.35 -11.58
C LYS A 81 -0.27 -25.40 -11.20
N ASP A 82 -0.53 -24.10 -11.05
CA ASP A 82 0.51 -23.12 -10.69
C ASP A 82 0.93 -23.27 -9.21
N ASN A 83 1.97 -24.07 -8.99
CA ASN A 83 2.51 -24.35 -7.65
C ASN A 83 3.18 -23.11 -7.04
N GLY A 84 3.71 -22.19 -7.85
CA GLY A 84 4.32 -20.95 -7.36
C GLY A 84 3.27 -20.00 -6.78
N ALA A 85 2.09 -19.91 -7.42
CA ALA A 85 0.97 -19.16 -6.87
C ALA A 85 0.40 -19.80 -5.59
N LYS A 86 0.32 -21.13 -5.48
CA LYS A 86 -0.08 -21.82 -4.24
C LYS A 86 0.86 -21.51 -3.09
N TYR A 87 2.17 -21.59 -3.34
CA TYR A 87 3.18 -21.24 -2.33
C TYR A 87 3.04 -19.78 -1.87
N ARG A 88 2.88 -18.84 -2.81
CA ARG A 88 2.64 -17.43 -2.48
C ARG A 88 1.37 -17.21 -1.66
N LEU A 89 0.29 -17.94 -1.94
CA LEU A 89 -0.95 -17.87 -1.16
C LEU A 89 -0.72 -18.32 0.28
N ILE A 90 0.04 -19.40 0.50
CA ILE A 90 0.38 -19.89 1.84
C ILE A 90 1.15 -18.82 2.62
N LEU A 91 2.16 -18.19 2.01
CA LEU A 91 2.94 -17.14 2.66
C LEU A 91 2.08 -15.92 3.05
N ILE A 92 1.15 -15.51 2.18
CA ILE A 92 0.24 -14.39 2.48
C ILE A 92 -0.67 -14.76 3.66
N ASN A 93 -1.27 -15.95 3.65
CA ASN A 93 -2.14 -16.41 4.73
C ASN A 93 -1.39 -16.51 6.07
N SER A 94 -0.16 -17.03 6.07
CA SER A 94 0.68 -17.09 7.27
C SER A 94 1.00 -15.69 7.82
N ARG A 95 1.21 -14.70 6.95
CA ARG A 95 1.41 -13.30 7.36
C ARG A 95 0.14 -12.68 7.94
N VAL A 96 -1.02 -12.92 7.33
CA VAL A 96 -2.32 -12.48 7.83
C VAL A 96 -2.57 -13.07 9.23
N HIS A 97 -2.41 -14.38 9.40
CA HIS A 97 -2.61 -15.05 10.70
C HIS A 97 -1.69 -14.49 11.79
N ARG A 98 -0.45 -14.15 11.45
CA ARG A 98 0.48 -13.50 12.40
C ARG A 98 0.01 -12.11 12.78
N LEU A 99 -0.41 -11.29 11.81
CA LEU A 99 -0.85 -9.91 12.06
C LEU A 99 -2.18 -9.81 12.81
N VAL A 100 -3.06 -10.81 12.70
CA VAL A 100 -4.33 -10.85 13.44
C VAL A 100 -4.12 -11.20 14.92
N ARG A 101 -3.04 -11.93 15.25
CA ARG A 101 -2.73 -12.33 16.63
C ARG A 101 -2.05 -11.25 17.47
N TYR A 102 -1.49 -10.22 16.83
CA TYR A 102 -0.86 -9.07 17.49
C TYR A 102 -1.82 -7.87 17.47
#